data_AF-A0A8C3FDK6-F1
#
_entry.id   AF-A0A8C3FDK6-F1
#
_cell.length_a   1.000
_cell.length_b   1.000
_cell.length_c   1.000
_cell.angle_alpha   90.00
_cell.angle_beta   90.00
_cell.angle_gamma   90.00
#
_symmetry.space_group_name_H-M   'P 1'
#
loop_
_entity.id
_entity.type
_entity.pdbx_description
1 polymer ?
#
loop_
_entity_poly.entity_id
_entity_poly.type
_entity_poly.pdbx_seq_one_letter_code
_entity_poly.pdbx_strand_id
1 'polypeptide(L)'
;MRGEFVPGKPPAMETNRPRLQSARPKRSGSARGPLILSAAADRHLIPSDPIPSPGCVEVNAGIGFSLASPKSTSYKCGSAVSLCLRTIRYVPEKSKDKIISDEDVLETLLKIFKALFINNFSRQMDFLALLPEVKSEYLKLLTIQYKRSKTTGYNHQSQNIFNPEEVLFNTLGFSITRDRSSLISAGTGVFVTKGFVPKGAVVSMYPGTVYQKYEPIFFQSIGNPFIFRCIDGVLIDGNDKGISKAVYRSCSKRDQLGPFQMSDITWLTPAVQNPLAIGQYVNNCSHNKAANVCYQEFDVPEYFPIELKQYLPNITYSHDMPIHLRAPAKTSHKAPATQPLPNATQLLGP
;
A
#
# COMPACT_ATOMS: atom_id res chain seq x y z
N MET A 1 34.54 -60.42 -1.15
CA MET A 1 35.76 -59.62 -1.36
C MET A 1 35.37 -58.34 -2.06
N ARG A 2 35.92 -57.21 -1.61
CA ARG A 2 35.60 -55.85 -2.01
C ARG A 2 36.03 -55.57 -3.46
N GLY A 3 35.26 -54.73 -4.15
CA GLY A 3 35.67 -54.06 -5.38
C GLY A 3 34.93 -52.73 -5.46
N GLU A 4 35.61 -51.66 -5.02
CA GLU A 4 35.13 -50.28 -5.07
C GLU A 4 35.07 -49.80 -6.52
N PHE A 5 33.97 -49.16 -6.90
CA PHE A 5 33.81 -48.51 -8.20
C PHE A 5 33.95 -46.99 -8.02
N VAL A 6 35.05 -46.45 -8.52
CA VAL A 6 35.34 -45.01 -8.58
C VAL A 6 34.86 -44.49 -9.94
N PRO A 7 33.91 -43.53 -10.01
CA PRO A 7 33.57 -42.91 -11.28
C PRO A 7 34.61 -41.84 -11.66
N GLY A 8 35.26 -42.08 -12.80
CA GLY A 8 36.22 -41.18 -13.43
C GLY A 8 35.60 -39.89 -13.95
N LYS A 9 36.41 -38.83 -13.91
CA LYS A 9 36.14 -37.46 -14.35
C LYS A 9 36.14 -37.38 -15.89
N PRO A 10 35.09 -36.89 -16.57
CA PRO A 10 35.17 -36.59 -18.00
C PRO A 10 35.84 -35.22 -18.30
N PRO A 11 36.40 -35.06 -19.52
CA PRO A 11 37.43 -34.07 -19.83
C PRO A 11 36.93 -32.65 -20.12
N ALA A 12 37.84 -31.68 -19.96
CA ALA A 12 37.63 -30.27 -20.23
C ALA A 12 37.52 -29.98 -21.74
N MET A 13 36.47 -29.26 -22.13
CA MET A 13 36.32 -28.71 -23.48
C MET A 13 37.03 -27.36 -23.57
N GLU A 14 38.11 -27.34 -24.34
CA GLU A 14 38.85 -26.16 -24.75
C GLU A 14 38.07 -25.42 -25.84
N THR A 15 37.76 -24.13 -25.63
CA THR A 15 37.20 -23.26 -26.67
C THR A 15 38.01 -21.97 -26.79
N ASN A 16 38.50 -21.79 -28.02
CA ASN A 16 39.34 -20.71 -28.51
C ASN A 16 38.79 -19.31 -28.20
N ARG A 17 39.64 -18.44 -27.61
CA ARG A 17 39.51 -16.98 -27.68
C ARG A 17 40.77 -16.38 -28.32
N PRO A 18 40.66 -15.62 -29.42
CA PRO A 18 41.79 -14.84 -29.92
C PRO A 18 42.00 -13.57 -29.09
N ARG A 19 43.28 -13.26 -28.90
CA ARG A 19 43.84 -12.09 -28.21
C ARG A 19 43.93 -10.92 -29.20
N LEU A 20 43.53 -9.71 -28.80
CA LEU A 20 44.02 -8.48 -29.42
C LEU A 20 44.46 -7.48 -28.33
N GLN A 21 45.55 -6.78 -28.64
CA GLN A 21 46.40 -6.01 -27.74
C GLN A 21 45.96 -4.54 -27.58
N SER A 22 46.28 -4.01 -26.39
CA SER A 22 46.75 -2.65 -26.05
C SER A 22 46.17 -1.39 -26.70
N ALA A 23 45.67 -0.48 -25.86
CA ALA A 23 46.12 0.92 -25.80
C ALA A 23 45.68 1.60 -24.48
N ARG A 24 46.63 2.24 -23.78
CA ARG A 24 46.40 3.22 -22.70
C ARG A 24 46.32 4.64 -23.29
N PRO A 25 45.61 5.57 -22.62
CA PRO A 25 46.30 6.76 -22.08
C PRO A 25 45.90 7.07 -20.62
N LYS A 26 46.86 7.30 -19.71
CA LYS A 26 47.30 8.59 -19.09
C LYS A 26 46.16 9.39 -18.40
N ARG A 27 46.03 9.36 -17.06
CA ARG A 27 46.70 10.16 -15.98
C ARG A 27 46.14 11.57 -15.75
N SER A 28 45.45 11.76 -14.63
CA SER A 28 45.49 12.88 -13.64
C SER A 28 44.26 12.71 -12.73
N GLY A 29 44.22 12.87 -11.41
CA GLY A 29 45.05 13.59 -10.45
C GLY A 29 44.14 14.54 -9.64
N SER A 30 44.21 14.50 -8.29
CA SER A 30 43.70 15.51 -7.34
C SER A 30 42.19 15.47 -7.00
N ALA A 31 41.69 15.93 -5.86
CA ALA A 31 42.05 15.93 -4.44
C ALA A 31 40.77 16.37 -3.69
N ARG A 32 40.81 16.34 -2.35
CA ARG A 32 39.73 16.62 -1.40
C ARG A 32 39.12 18.04 -1.50
N GLY A 33 37.79 18.14 -1.30
CA GLY A 33 37.01 19.26 -0.70
C GLY A 33 37.12 20.67 -1.34
N PRO A 34 36.25 21.67 -1.00
CA PRO A 34 35.38 21.79 0.17
C PRO A 34 33.89 22.14 -0.14
N LEU A 35 33.07 22.15 0.92
CA LEU A 35 31.77 22.81 1.03
C LEU A 35 31.89 24.32 0.72
N ILE A 36 31.07 24.86 -0.19
CA ILE A 36 30.62 26.26 -0.16
C ILE A 36 29.15 26.36 -0.56
N LEU A 37 28.40 26.98 0.35
CA LEU A 37 27.04 27.49 0.25
C LEU A 37 27.00 28.66 -0.76
N SER A 38 26.07 28.65 -1.70
CA SER A 38 25.75 29.83 -2.51
C SER A 38 24.24 29.95 -2.65
N ALA A 39 23.70 31.00 -2.04
CA ALA A 39 22.35 31.48 -2.27
C ALA A 39 22.32 32.18 -3.63
N ALA A 40 21.40 31.76 -4.50
CA ALA A 40 20.95 32.57 -5.62
C ALA A 40 19.45 32.82 -5.41
N ALA A 41 19.15 34.06 -5.05
CA ALA A 41 17.82 34.60 -5.15
C ALA A 41 17.46 34.82 -6.63
N ASP A 42 16.16 34.76 -6.88
CA ASP A 42 15.44 35.53 -7.90
C ASP A 42 15.34 34.90 -9.31
N ARG A 43 14.18 34.28 -9.62
CA ARG A 43 13.03 34.99 -10.23
C ARG A 43 11.92 34.03 -10.63
N HIS A 44 10.71 34.41 -10.20
CA HIS A 44 9.39 34.07 -10.75
C HIS A 44 9.31 33.08 -11.91
N LEU A 45 8.92 31.85 -11.59
CA LEU A 45 8.00 31.06 -12.41
C LEU A 45 7.12 30.31 -11.40
N ILE A 46 5.91 30.83 -11.17
CA ILE A 46 4.86 30.11 -10.44
C ILE A 46 4.50 28.92 -11.33
N PRO A 47 4.77 27.66 -10.94
CA PRO A 47 4.07 26.55 -11.57
C PRO A 47 2.62 26.70 -11.11
N SER A 48 1.71 26.88 -12.07
CA SER A 48 0.28 26.75 -11.82
C SER A 48 0.03 25.33 -11.31
N ASP A 49 0.06 25.18 -9.98
CA ASP A 49 -0.27 23.94 -9.30
C ASP A 49 -1.73 23.61 -9.65
N PRO A 50 -2.03 22.38 -10.12
CA PRO A 50 -3.41 21.97 -10.29
C PRO A 50 -4.09 22.00 -8.92
N ILE A 51 -5.06 22.91 -8.79
CA ILE A 51 -5.95 23.02 -7.64
C ILE A 51 -6.69 21.68 -7.54
N PRO A 52 -6.78 21.04 -6.37
CA PRO A 52 -7.55 19.81 -6.20
C PRO A 52 -8.96 20.02 -6.75
N SER A 53 -9.45 19.05 -7.52
CA SER A 53 -10.75 19.17 -8.19
C SER A 53 -11.85 19.50 -7.16
N PRO A 54 -12.75 20.47 -7.45
CA PRO A 54 -13.82 20.84 -6.55
C PRO A 54 -14.61 19.59 -6.14
N GLY A 55 -14.65 19.28 -4.84
CA GLY A 55 -15.39 18.14 -4.28
C GLY A 55 -14.56 16.99 -3.71
N CYS A 56 -13.22 16.98 -3.84
CA CYS A 56 -12.38 15.93 -3.24
C CYS A 56 -12.09 16.20 -1.75
N VAL A 57 -12.17 15.16 -0.90
CA VAL A 57 -11.86 15.26 0.54
C VAL A 57 -10.57 14.51 0.87
N GLU A 58 -9.59 15.23 1.45
CA GLU A 58 -8.34 14.63 1.89
C GLU A 58 -8.55 13.76 3.15
N VAL A 59 -8.02 12.56 3.12
CA VAL A 59 -8.04 11.59 4.21
C VAL A 59 -6.86 11.89 5.15
N ASN A 60 -7.15 12.08 6.44
CA ASN A 60 -6.19 12.44 7.48
C ASN A 60 -6.40 11.55 8.72
N ALA A 61 -5.32 10.94 9.20
CA ALA A 61 -5.33 10.11 10.40
C ALA A 61 -5.05 10.93 11.67
N GLY A 62 -5.64 10.53 12.79
CA GLY A 62 -5.32 11.10 14.09
C GLY A 62 -3.88 10.77 14.49
N ILE A 63 -3.18 11.75 15.05
CA ILE A 63 -1.98 11.48 15.86
C ILE A 63 -2.49 10.75 17.11
N GLY A 64 -2.01 9.54 17.41
CA GLY A 64 -2.33 8.89 18.69
C GLY A 64 -1.91 9.83 19.83
N PHE A 65 -2.87 10.49 20.49
CA PHE A 65 -2.61 11.58 21.43
C PHE A 65 -1.90 11.11 22.70
N SER A 66 -0.94 11.89 23.20
CA SER A 66 -1.09 12.61 24.48
C SER A 66 -0.12 13.80 24.59
N LEU A 67 -0.52 14.78 25.40
CA LEU A 67 -0.03 16.16 25.47
C LEU A 67 1.44 16.35 25.88
N ALA A 68 2.13 17.23 25.16
CA ALA A 68 2.82 18.39 25.73
C ALA A 68 3.09 19.39 24.59
N SER A 69 2.58 20.61 24.70
CA SER A 69 3.01 21.70 23.82
C SER A 69 4.54 21.82 23.90
N PRO A 70 5.28 21.78 22.78
CA PRO A 70 6.60 22.35 22.78
C PRO A 70 6.40 23.86 22.72
N LYS A 71 6.50 24.51 23.89
CA LYS A 71 7.00 25.88 23.89
C LYS A 71 8.29 25.86 23.08
N SER A 72 8.37 26.80 22.13
CA SER A 72 9.53 27.15 21.32
C SER A 72 10.86 26.58 21.81
N THR A 73 11.47 25.68 21.05
CA THR A 73 12.93 25.60 21.01
C THR A 73 13.38 24.92 19.72
N SER A 74 14.05 25.72 18.90
CA SER A 74 14.85 25.30 17.76
C SER A 74 16.02 24.45 18.25
N TYR A 75 16.16 23.22 17.75
CA TYR A 75 17.42 22.48 17.86
C TYR A 75 17.82 21.93 16.49
N LYS A 76 18.90 22.50 15.96
CA LYS A 76 19.73 21.90 14.92
C LYS A 76 20.45 20.69 15.51
N CYS A 77 20.36 19.53 14.87
CA CYS A 77 21.27 18.39 15.05
C CYS A 77 21.15 17.53 13.78
N GLY A 78 22.20 17.27 13.01
CA GLY A 78 23.46 16.64 13.42
C GLY A 78 23.31 15.13 13.23
N SER A 79 23.94 14.58 12.21
CA SER A 79 23.83 13.18 11.79
C SER A 79 24.14 12.20 12.93
N ALA A 80 23.10 11.64 13.55
CA ALA A 80 23.15 10.46 14.38
C ALA A 80 21.76 9.81 14.39
N VAL A 81 21.69 8.55 13.95
CA VAL A 81 20.58 7.59 14.06
C VAL A 81 19.25 8.18 14.55
N SER A 82 18.43 8.67 13.62
CA SER A 82 17.04 9.02 13.86
C SER A 82 16.20 7.74 13.98
N LEU A 83 16.45 6.94 15.03
CA LEU A 83 15.34 6.29 15.73
C LEU A 83 14.61 7.42 16.46
N CYS A 84 13.91 8.24 15.67
CA CYS A 84 13.11 9.36 16.12
C CYS A 84 12.29 8.86 17.32
N LEU A 85 12.27 9.63 18.41
CA LEU A 85 11.37 9.46 19.56
C LEU A 85 9.93 9.43 19.03
N ARG A 86 9.51 8.25 18.55
CA ARG A 86 8.16 8.01 18.07
C ARG A 86 7.33 7.75 19.30
N THR A 87 6.41 8.65 19.56
CA THR A 87 5.44 8.54 20.65
C THR A 87 4.77 7.18 20.59
N ILE A 88 4.83 6.42 21.68
CA ILE A 88 4.18 5.12 21.77
C ILE A 88 2.67 5.38 21.87
N ARG A 89 1.89 4.83 20.92
CA ARG A 89 0.42 4.83 21.02
C ARG A 89 0.03 4.01 22.26
N TYR A 90 -0.52 4.66 23.27
CA TYR A 90 -1.08 3.99 24.44
C TYR A 90 -2.54 3.64 24.17
N VAL A 91 -2.88 2.36 24.32
CA VAL A 91 -4.26 1.88 24.29
C VAL A 91 -4.50 1.08 25.56
N PRO A 92 -5.47 1.47 26.41
CA PRO A 92 -5.71 0.78 27.69
C PRO A 92 -6.00 -0.72 27.52
N GLU A 93 -6.76 -1.09 26.47
CA GLU A 93 -7.12 -2.46 26.13
C GLU A 93 -7.17 -2.61 24.60
N LYS A 94 -6.73 -3.75 24.06
CA LYS A 94 -6.71 -3.99 22.59
C LYS A 94 -8.10 -3.82 21.93
N SER A 95 -9.17 -4.19 22.62
CA SER A 95 -10.56 -4.03 22.15
C SER A 95 -10.95 -2.56 21.97
N LYS A 96 -10.37 -1.65 22.76
CA LYS A 96 -10.61 -0.20 22.69
C LYS A 96 -9.86 0.47 21.53
N ASP A 97 -9.03 -0.27 20.79
CA ASP A 97 -8.37 0.22 19.58
C ASP A 97 -9.23 0.12 18.32
N LYS A 98 -10.28 -0.71 18.37
CA LYS A 98 -11.09 -1.11 17.22
C LYS A 98 -12.29 -0.17 17.07
N ILE A 99 -12.48 0.39 15.87
CA ILE A 99 -13.67 1.22 15.58
C ILE A 99 -14.84 0.35 15.13
N ILE A 100 -14.54 -0.69 14.36
CA ILE A 100 -15.46 -1.72 13.89
C ILE A 100 -14.92 -3.09 14.30
N SER A 101 -15.74 -4.14 14.23
CA SER A 101 -15.27 -5.49 14.55
C SER A 101 -14.28 -6.01 13.50
N ASP A 102 -13.46 -7.01 13.85
CA ASP A 102 -12.56 -7.62 12.88
C ASP A 102 -13.36 -8.44 11.84
N GLU A 103 -14.54 -8.92 12.22
CA GLU A 103 -15.53 -9.53 11.32
C GLU A 103 -16.02 -8.54 10.25
N ASP A 104 -16.34 -7.29 10.63
CA ASP A 104 -16.76 -6.24 9.68
C ASP A 104 -15.62 -5.85 8.72
N VAL A 105 -14.37 -5.80 9.23
CA VAL A 105 -13.18 -5.56 8.41
C VAL A 105 -13.03 -6.70 7.40
N LEU A 106 -13.09 -7.95 7.87
CA LEU A 106 -12.95 -9.13 7.04
C LEU A 106 -14.05 -9.19 5.96
N GLU A 107 -15.31 -8.96 6.32
CA GLU A 107 -16.42 -8.93 5.37
C GLU A 107 -16.18 -7.87 4.28
N THR A 108 -15.76 -6.67 4.70
CA THR A 108 -15.46 -5.58 3.76
C THR A 108 -14.33 -5.96 2.80
N LEU A 109 -13.23 -6.53 3.30
CA LEU A 109 -12.09 -6.96 2.49
C LEU A 109 -12.47 -8.09 1.52
N LEU A 110 -13.20 -9.10 1.99
CA LEU A 110 -13.68 -10.19 1.14
C LEU A 110 -14.61 -9.65 0.04
N LYS A 111 -15.51 -8.73 0.38
CA LYS A 111 -16.44 -8.12 -0.59
C LYS A 111 -15.70 -7.41 -1.72
N ILE A 112 -14.73 -6.54 -1.40
CA ILE A 112 -13.98 -5.81 -2.42
C ILE A 112 -13.01 -6.72 -3.20
N PHE A 113 -12.34 -7.67 -2.54
CA PHE A 113 -11.43 -8.58 -3.23
C PHE A 113 -12.16 -9.55 -4.15
N LYS A 114 -13.34 -10.05 -3.76
CA LYS A 114 -14.22 -10.81 -4.66
C LYS A 114 -14.64 -9.98 -5.87
N ALA A 115 -14.99 -8.71 -5.68
CA ALA A 115 -15.35 -7.82 -6.79
C ALA A 115 -14.16 -7.57 -7.75
N LEU A 116 -12.95 -7.34 -7.23
CA LEU A 116 -11.73 -7.19 -8.03
C LEU A 116 -11.40 -8.48 -8.81
N PHE A 117 -11.55 -9.63 -8.15
CA PHE A 117 -11.32 -10.94 -8.76
C PHE A 117 -12.29 -11.21 -9.92
N ILE A 118 -13.58 -10.94 -9.70
CA ILE A 118 -14.64 -11.06 -10.73
C ILE A 118 -14.39 -10.10 -11.90
N ASN A 119 -14.02 -8.85 -11.62
CA ASN A 119 -13.74 -7.85 -12.65
C ASN A 119 -12.60 -8.27 -13.59
N ASN A 120 -11.66 -9.09 -13.10
CA ASN A 120 -10.53 -9.60 -13.86
C ASN A 120 -10.62 -11.11 -14.16
N PHE A 121 -11.83 -11.68 -14.09
CA PHE A 121 -12.04 -13.14 -14.09
C PHE A 121 -11.46 -13.84 -15.32
N SER A 122 -11.50 -13.22 -16.50
CA SER A 122 -10.94 -13.78 -17.73
C SER A 122 -9.44 -14.03 -17.62
N ARG A 123 -8.70 -13.15 -16.94
CA ARG A 123 -7.26 -13.32 -16.68
C ARG A 123 -6.97 -14.31 -15.56
N GLN A 124 -7.97 -14.62 -14.73
CA GLN A 124 -7.88 -15.61 -13.66
C GLN A 124 -8.28 -17.02 -14.14
N MET A 125 -8.63 -17.22 -15.42
CA MET A 125 -9.13 -18.52 -15.88
C MET A 125 -8.11 -19.64 -15.80
N ASP A 126 -6.86 -19.37 -16.17
CA ASP A 126 -5.76 -20.34 -16.06
C ASP A 126 -5.48 -20.67 -14.59
N PHE A 127 -5.58 -19.66 -13.73
CA PHE A 127 -5.49 -19.77 -12.28
C PHE A 127 -6.60 -20.66 -11.70
N LEU A 128 -7.84 -20.48 -12.15
CA LEU A 128 -9.02 -21.23 -11.70
C LEU A 128 -9.10 -22.65 -12.24
N ALA A 129 -8.35 -22.99 -13.30
CA ALA A 129 -8.23 -24.37 -13.76
C ALA A 129 -7.64 -25.29 -12.70
N LEU A 130 -6.85 -24.74 -11.77
CA LEU A 130 -6.23 -25.47 -10.66
C LEU A 130 -7.10 -25.52 -9.39
N LEU A 131 -8.21 -24.77 -9.37
CA LEU A 131 -9.17 -24.70 -8.25
C LEU A 131 -10.60 -24.86 -8.77
N PRO A 132 -11.01 -26.07 -9.21
CA PRO A 132 -12.28 -26.29 -9.89
C PRO A 132 -13.51 -25.96 -9.03
N GLU A 133 -13.43 -26.17 -7.70
CA GLU A 133 -14.49 -25.81 -6.76
C GLU A 133 -14.70 -24.29 -6.71
N VAL A 134 -13.60 -23.54 -6.56
CA VAL A 134 -13.58 -22.06 -6.55
C VAL A 134 -14.10 -21.54 -7.89
N LYS A 135 -13.64 -22.12 -9.00
CA LYS A 135 -14.14 -21.78 -10.35
C LYS A 135 -15.65 -21.88 -10.45
N SER A 136 -16.23 -22.97 -9.93
CA SER A 136 -17.68 -23.19 -9.95
C SER A 136 -18.43 -22.13 -9.13
N GLU A 137 -17.93 -21.77 -7.94
CA GLU A 137 -18.50 -20.70 -7.10
C GLU A 137 -18.57 -19.37 -7.86
N TYR A 138 -17.45 -18.92 -8.42
CA TYR A 138 -17.39 -17.62 -9.10
C TYR A 138 -18.18 -17.59 -10.42
N LEU A 139 -18.23 -18.70 -11.18
CA LEU A 139 -19.09 -18.80 -12.37
C LEU A 139 -20.58 -18.66 -12.03
N LYS A 140 -21.02 -19.23 -10.89
CA LYS A 140 -22.39 -19.05 -10.39
C LYS A 140 -22.65 -17.58 -10.05
N LEU A 141 -21.73 -16.92 -9.36
CA LEU A 141 -21.84 -15.49 -9.01
C LEU A 141 -21.93 -14.60 -10.26
N LEU A 142 -21.07 -14.84 -11.25
CA LEU A 142 -21.10 -14.15 -12.56
C LEU A 142 -22.45 -14.33 -13.26
N THR A 143 -22.99 -15.55 -13.27
CA THR A 143 -24.30 -15.84 -13.88
C THR A 143 -25.43 -15.08 -13.18
N ILE A 144 -25.39 -14.98 -11.85
CA ILE A 144 -26.38 -14.23 -11.07
C ILE A 144 -26.28 -12.73 -11.37
N GLN A 145 -25.07 -12.17 -11.41
CA GLN A 145 -24.85 -10.76 -11.75
C GLN A 145 -25.35 -10.43 -13.16
N TYR A 146 -25.06 -11.28 -14.14
CA TYR A 146 -25.53 -11.12 -15.51
C TYR A 146 -27.06 -11.18 -15.65
N LYS A 147 -27.72 -12.08 -14.92
CA LYS A 147 -29.19 -12.13 -14.89
C LYS A 147 -29.78 -10.84 -14.33
N ARG A 148 -29.18 -10.30 -13.25
CA ARG A 148 -29.65 -9.08 -12.59
C ARG A 148 -29.49 -7.84 -13.47
N SER A 149 -28.39 -7.72 -14.22
CA SER A 149 -28.16 -6.59 -15.14
C SER A 149 -29.13 -6.59 -16.32
N LYS A 150 -29.47 -7.77 -16.86
CA LYS A 150 -30.45 -7.93 -17.95
C LYS A 150 -31.87 -7.50 -17.54
N THR A 151 -32.25 -7.69 -16.28
CA THR A 151 -33.56 -7.26 -15.74
C THR A 151 -33.64 -5.74 -15.55
N THR A 152 -32.51 -5.07 -15.29
CA THR A 152 -32.46 -3.61 -15.08
C THR A 152 -32.32 -2.76 -16.36
N GLY A 153 -32.47 -3.35 -17.55
CA GLY A 153 -32.56 -2.60 -18.82
C GLY A 153 -31.25 -1.96 -19.32
N TYR A 154 -30.12 -2.17 -18.64
CA TYR A 154 -28.81 -1.71 -19.10
C TYR A 154 -28.28 -2.67 -20.18
N ASN A 155 -28.52 -2.32 -21.44
CA ASN A 155 -27.82 -2.91 -22.58
C ASN A 155 -26.37 -2.40 -22.59
N HIS A 156 -25.44 -3.19 -22.07
CA HIS A 156 -24.03 -3.04 -22.45
C HIS A 156 -23.39 -4.39 -22.74
N GLN A 157 -23.00 -4.54 -24.00
CA GLN A 157 -22.55 -5.76 -24.65
C GLN A 157 -21.01 -5.84 -24.70
N SER A 158 -20.32 -5.26 -23.72
CA SER A 158 -18.89 -5.47 -23.49
C SER A 158 -18.67 -5.87 -22.04
N GLN A 159 -17.86 -6.91 -21.81
CA GLN A 159 -17.25 -7.17 -20.51
C GLN A 159 -16.28 -6.01 -20.23
N ASN A 160 -16.80 -4.82 -19.88
CA ASN A 160 -15.97 -3.68 -19.54
C ASN A 160 -15.25 -4.02 -18.24
N ILE A 161 -13.98 -4.38 -18.36
CA ILE A 161 -13.07 -4.47 -17.23
C ILE A 161 -12.96 -3.06 -16.67
N PHE A 162 -13.55 -2.82 -15.51
CA PHE A 162 -13.47 -1.55 -14.83
C PHE A 162 -12.07 -1.35 -14.26
N ASN A 163 -11.64 -0.10 -14.14
CA ASN A 163 -10.42 0.18 -13.38
C ASN A 163 -10.65 -0.15 -11.88
N PRO A 164 -9.60 -0.45 -11.11
CA PRO A 164 -9.77 -0.84 -9.70
C PRO A 164 -10.48 0.22 -8.84
N GLU A 165 -10.29 1.50 -9.12
CA GLU A 165 -10.94 2.60 -8.40
C GLU A 165 -12.47 2.62 -8.61
N GLU A 166 -12.91 2.28 -9.82
CA GLU A 166 -14.32 2.17 -10.19
C GLU A 166 -14.95 0.90 -9.62
N VAL A 167 -14.20 -0.21 -9.56
CA VAL A 167 -14.63 -1.41 -8.81
C VAL A 167 -14.84 -1.07 -7.33
N LEU A 168 -13.93 -0.28 -6.73
CA LEU A 168 -14.08 0.20 -5.35
C LEU A 168 -15.36 1.02 -5.17
N PHE A 169 -15.61 1.98 -6.06
CA PHE A 169 -16.81 2.81 -6.01
C PHE A 169 -18.09 1.99 -6.15
N ASN A 170 -18.15 1.11 -7.13
CA ASN A 170 -19.34 0.27 -7.36
C ASN A 170 -19.59 -0.71 -6.21
N THR A 171 -18.55 -1.05 -5.43
CA THR A 171 -18.65 -2.03 -4.34
C THR A 171 -18.90 -1.41 -2.97
N LEU A 172 -18.19 -0.31 -2.64
CA LEU A 172 -18.19 0.33 -1.33
C LEU A 172 -18.77 1.75 -1.34
N GLY A 173 -19.14 2.29 -2.50
CA GLY A 173 -19.79 3.60 -2.64
C GLY A 173 -18.82 4.80 -2.64
N PHE A 174 -17.51 4.56 -2.70
CA PHE A 174 -16.49 5.62 -2.81
C PHE A 174 -15.26 5.17 -3.60
N SER A 175 -14.50 6.10 -4.17
CA SER A 175 -13.15 5.87 -4.71
C SER A 175 -12.13 6.70 -3.95
N ILE A 176 -10.90 6.19 -3.83
CA ILE A 176 -9.76 6.95 -3.31
C ILE A 176 -8.57 6.90 -4.26
N THR A 177 -7.79 7.99 -4.28
CA THR A 177 -6.55 8.08 -5.05
C THR A 177 -5.44 8.77 -4.26
N ARG A 178 -4.21 8.62 -4.74
CA ARG A 178 -3.06 9.40 -4.26
C ARG A 178 -2.98 10.71 -5.04
N ASP A 179 -2.78 11.81 -4.35
CA ASP A 179 -2.54 13.12 -4.98
C ASP A 179 -1.59 13.97 -4.12
N ARG A 180 -1.17 15.14 -4.60
CA ARG A 180 -0.38 16.09 -3.81
C ARG A 180 -1.19 16.52 -2.59
N SER A 181 -0.60 16.35 -1.41
CA SER A 181 -1.24 16.80 -0.17
C SER A 181 -1.42 18.30 -0.20
N SER A 182 -2.55 18.76 0.34
CA SER A 182 -2.76 20.19 0.57
C SER A 182 -2.15 20.67 1.89
N LEU A 183 -1.57 19.77 2.69
CA LEU A 183 -0.73 20.13 3.83
C LEU A 183 0.66 20.57 3.36
N ILE A 184 1.14 21.69 3.90
CA ILE A 184 2.45 22.23 3.57
C ILE A 184 3.53 21.18 3.87
N SER A 185 4.37 20.90 2.87
CA SER A 185 5.51 19.98 2.97
C SER A 185 5.18 18.51 3.30
N ALA A 186 3.91 18.09 3.22
CA ALA A 186 3.52 16.69 3.48
C ALA A 186 3.74 15.76 2.27
N GLY A 187 4.01 16.31 1.09
CA GLY A 187 4.24 15.52 -0.12
C GLY A 187 2.95 14.96 -0.69
N THR A 188 2.76 13.64 -0.61
CA THR A 188 1.60 12.92 -1.17
C THR A 188 0.57 12.65 -0.08
N GLY A 189 -0.70 12.87 -0.40
CA GLY A 189 -1.87 12.54 0.43
C GLY A 189 -2.78 11.52 -0.26
N VAL A 190 -3.85 11.14 0.43
CA VAL A 190 -4.93 10.30 -0.13
C VAL A 190 -6.23 11.08 -0.09
N PHE A 191 -7.01 11.00 -1.17
CA PHE A 191 -8.23 11.78 -1.35
C PHE A 191 -9.38 10.86 -1.73
N VAL A 192 -10.57 11.15 -1.20
CA VAL A 192 -11.82 10.62 -1.72
C VAL A 192 -12.15 11.41 -2.99
N THR A 193 -12.19 10.72 -4.13
CA THR A 193 -12.40 11.33 -5.46
C THR A 193 -13.80 11.15 -5.99
N LYS A 194 -14.50 10.10 -5.55
CA LYS A 194 -15.89 9.80 -5.91
C LYS A 194 -16.64 9.26 -4.70
N GLY A 195 -17.93 9.55 -4.64
CA GLY A 195 -18.83 8.99 -3.65
C GLY A 195 -18.62 9.53 -2.23
N PHE A 196 -19.00 8.74 -1.24
CA PHE A 196 -19.01 9.13 0.17
C PHE A 196 -18.53 8.00 1.06
N VAL A 197 -17.69 8.32 2.04
CA VAL A 197 -17.16 7.36 3.01
C VAL A 197 -18.00 7.43 4.29
N PRO A 198 -18.84 6.43 4.60
CA PRO A 198 -19.59 6.43 5.84
C PRO A 198 -18.67 6.21 7.04
N LYS A 199 -19.10 6.71 8.22
CA LYS A 199 -18.44 6.39 9.48
C LYS A 199 -18.42 4.87 9.67
N GLY A 200 -17.28 4.34 10.09
CA GLY A 200 -17.04 2.91 10.24
C GLY A 200 -16.56 2.21 8.97
N ALA A 201 -16.46 2.89 7.81
CA ALA A 201 -15.94 2.24 6.61
C ALA A 201 -14.43 2.02 6.67
N VAL A 202 -13.97 0.85 6.18
CA VAL A 202 -12.57 0.60 5.84
C VAL A 202 -12.21 1.43 4.62
N VAL A 203 -11.32 2.41 4.80
CA VAL A 203 -10.93 3.37 3.76
C VAL A 203 -9.68 2.91 3.02
N SER A 204 -8.68 2.40 3.72
CA SER A 204 -7.42 1.95 3.11
C SER A 204 -6.73 0.89 3.98
N MET A 205 -5.80 0.16 3.38
CA MET A 205 -4.88 -0.75 4.04
C MET A 205 -3.48 -0.13 4.03
N TYR A 206 -2.74 -0.28 5.12
CA TYR A 206 -1.35 0.11 5.21
C TYR A 206 -0.48 -1.03 4.66
N PRO A 207 0.11 -0.87 3.47
CA PRO A 207 0.91 -1.91 2.86
C PRO A 207 2.26 -2.04 3.57
N GLY A 208 2.94 -3.18 3.39
CA GLY A 208 4.34 -3.28 3.75
C GLY A 208 4.81 -4.65 4.21
N THR A 209 6.12 -4.73 4.41
CA THR A 209 6.76 -5.92 4.99
C THR A 209 6.55 -5.89 6.51
N VAL A 210 6.01 -6.96 7.07
CA VAL A 210 5.73 -7.14 8.49
C VAL A 210 6.93 -7.77 9.17
N TYR A 211 7.53 -7.04 10.10
CA TYR A 211 8.65 -7.49 10.92
C TYR A 211 8.16 -7.78 12.34
N GLN A 212 8.39 -9.01 12.79
CA GLN A 212 8.18 -9.42 14.16
C GLN A 212 9.20 -8.78 15.09
N LYS A 213 8.92 -8.89 16.40
CA LYS A 213 9.86 -8.44 17.42
C LYS A 213 11.20 -9.15 17.22
N TYR A 214 12.28 -8.36 17.21
CA TYR A 214 13.67 -8.81 17.02
C TYR A 214 14.08 -9.18 15.59
N GLU A 215 13.18 -9.08 14.60
CA GLU A 215 13.58 -9.26 13.20
C GLU A 215 14.41 -8.08 12.67
N PRO A 216 15.33 -8.32 11.73
CA PRO A 216 16.27 -7.32 11.26
C PRO A 216 15.62 -6.29 10.32
N ILE A 217 15.30 -5.12 10.89
CA ILE A 217 14.76 -3.96 10.16
C ILE A 217 15.74 -2.78 10.02
N PHE A 218 16.93 -2.87 10.62
CA PHE A 218 17.81 -1.72 10.85
C PHE A 218 18.04 -0.87 9.58
N PHE A 219 18.53 -1.46 8.49
CA PHE A 219 18.83 -0.70 7.27
C PHE A 219 17.59 -0.11 6.59
N GLN A 220 16.47 -0.84 6.64
CA GLN A 220 15.19 -0.44 6.07
C GLN A 220 14.56 0.72 6.87
N SER A 221 14.90 0.84 8.16
CA SER A 221 14.33 1.85 9.07
C SER A 221 15.02 3.22 9.01
N ILE A 222 16.26 3.30 8.54
CA ILE A 222 17.04 4.54 8.54
C ILE A 222 16.38 5.59 7.64
N GLY A 223 15.91 6.68 8.25
CA GLY A 223 15.27 7.79 7.52
C GLY A 223 13.96 7.40 6.85
N ASN A 224 13.33 6.29 7.25
CA ASN A 224 12.11 5.79 6.63
C ASN A 224 10.87 6.27 7.41
N PRO A 225 10.10 7.24 6.85
CA PRO A 225 8.88 7.74 7.49
C PRO A 225 7.71 6.75 7.42
N PHE A 226 7.81 5.70 6.59
CA PHE A 226 6.77 4.70 6.36
C PHE A 226 6.95 3.43 7.20
N ILE A 227 7.74 3.49 8.27
CA ILE A 227 7.73 2.44 9.29
C ILE A 227 6.53 2.70 10.21
N PHE A 228 5.54 1.82 10.20
CA PHE A 228 4.45 1.80 11.17
C PHE A 228 4.79 0.85 12.32
N ARG A 229 4.44 1.23 13.55
CA ARG A 229 4.64 0.38 14.73
C ARG A 229 3.30 0.04 15.34
N CYS A 230 2.96 -1.24 15.33
CA CYS A 230 1.80 -1.80 16.01
C CYS A 230 1.96 -1.73 17.53
N ILE A 231 0.85 -1.83 18.24
CA ILE A 231 0.76 -1.73 19.71
C ILE A 231 1.63 -2.78 20.40
N ASP A 232 1.70 -3.99 19.86
CA ASP A 232 2.49 -5.10 20.39
C ASP A 232 3.97 -5.09 19.96
N GLY A 233 4.39 -4.06 19.21
CA GLY A 233 5.77 -3.89 18.78
C GLY A 233 6.12 -4.51 17.43
N VAL A 234 5.16 -5.14 16.74
CA VAL A 234 5.31 -5.48 15.31
C VAL A 234 5.56 -4.21 14.51
N LEU A 235 6.47 -4.28 13.55
CA LEU A 235 6.82 -3.16 12.66
C LEU A 235 6.36 -3.48 11.24
N ILE A 236 5.85 -2.48 10.53
CA ILE A 236 5.43 -2.63 9.14
C ILE A 236 6.14 -1.58 8.29
N ASP A 237 6.91 -2.04 7.31
CA ASP A 237 7.65 -1.19 6.38
C ASP A 237 6.86 -0.97 5.10
N GLY A 238 6.16 0.15 5.03
CA GLY A 238 5.34 0.55 3.88
C GLY A 238 6.10 1.38 2.83
N ASN A 239 7.43 1.47 2.88
CA ASN A 239 8.20 2.25 1.92
C ASN A 239 8.27 1.54 0.57
N ASP A 240 7.77 2.20 -0.48
CA ASP A 240 7.64 1.67 -1.83
C ASP A 240 8.94 1.81 -2.67
N LYS A 241 10.03 2.29 -2.06
CA LYS A 241 11.31 2.61 -2.68
C LYS A 241 12.48 1.86 -2.05
N GLY A 242 13.62 1.88 -2.75
CA GLY A 242 14.91 1.43 -2.22
C GLY A 242 14.93 0.00 -1.69
N ILE A 243 15.59 -0.20 -0.55
CA ILE A 243 15.78 -1.51 0.09
C ILE A 243 14.43 -2.10 0.53
N SER A 244 13.54 -1.28 1.10
CA SER A 244 12.19 -1.70 1.53
C SER A 244 11.40 -2.36 0.41
N LYS A 245 11.38 -1.73 -0.77
CA LYS A 245 10.78 -2.30 -1.99
C LYS A 245 11.42 -3.64 -2.38
N ALA A 246 12.74 -3.73 -2.33
CA ALA A 246 13.47 -4.94 -2.69
C ALA A 246 13.16 -6.09 -1.73
N VAL A 247 13.11 -5.82 -0.42
CA VAL A 247 12.74 -6.80 0.61
C VAL A 247 11.32 -7.29 0.39
N TYR A 248 10.33 -6.39 0.24
CA TYR A 248 8.94 -6.80 0.00
C TYR A 248 8.81 -7.73 -1.22
N ARG A 249 9.45 -7.37 -2.33
CA ARG A 249 9.47 -8.20 -3.55
C ARG A 249 10.12 -9.56 -3.32
N SER A 250 11.19 -9.60 -2.53
CA SER A 250 11.88 -10.84 -2.18
C SER A 250 10.98 -11.76 -1.36
N CYS A 251 10.37 -11.24 -0.29
CA CYS A 251 9.43 -12.00 0.54
C CYS A 251 8.23 -12.48 -0.26
N SER A 252 7.63 -11.61 -1.10
CA SER A 252 6.49 -11.98 -1.95
C SER A 252 6.80 -13.15 -2.90
N LYS A 253 8.01 -13.18 -3.49
CA LYS A 253 8.44 -14.30 -4.34
C LYS A 253 8.73 -15.57 -3.56
N ARG A 254 9.32 -15.44 -2.37
CA ARG A 254 9.60 -16.59 -1.49
C ARG A 254 8.30 -17.29 -1.09
N ASP A 255 7.28 -16.51 -0.76
CA ASP A 255 6.01 -17.03 -0.21
C ASP A 255 4.99 -17.36 -1.31
N GLN A 256 5.37 -17.22 -2.59
CA GLN A 256 4.54 -17.59 -3.72
C GLN A 256 4.31 -19.10 -3.74
N LEU A 257 3.04 -19.52 -3.86
CA LEU A 257 2.69 -20.94 -3.96
C LEU A 257 2.43 -21.29 -5.42
N GLY A 258 3.43 -21.75 -6.16
CA GLY A 258 3.27 -22.07 -7.59
C GLY A 258 2.73 -20.85 -8.38
N PRO A 259 1.57 -20.98 -9.07
CA PRO A 259 0.95 -19.84 -9.77
C PRO A 259 0.16 -18.90 -8.84
N PHE A 260 -0.02 -19.26 -7.55
CA PHE A 260 -0.78 -18.48 -6.58
C PHE A 260 0.06 -17.34 -6.01
N GLN A 261 -0.28 -16.11 -6.42
CA GLN A 261 0.23 -14.88 -5.83
C GLN A 261 -0.36 -14.73 -4.41
N MET A 262 0.50 -14.71 -3.38
CA MET A 262 0.08 -14.70 -1.98
C MET A 262 0.06 -13.31 -1.34
N SER A 263 0.40 -12.28 -2.10
CA SER A 263 0.39 -10.88 -1.67
C SER A 263 0.31 -9.93 -2.86
N ASP A 264 -0.30 -8.76 -2.68
CA ASP A 264 -0.32 -7.71 -3.69
C ASP A 264 1.06 -7.04 -3.80
N ILE A 265 1.70 -7.15 -4.96
CA ILE A 265 2.97 -6.45 -5.27
C ILE A 265 2.74 -5.12 -6.01
N THR A 266 1.52 -4.88 -6.47
CA THR A 266 1.20 -3.80 -7.40
C THR A 266 1.15 -2.44 -6.70
N TRP A 267 0.98 -2.40 -5.37
CA TRP A 267 1.12 -1.17 -4.58
C TRP A 267 2.52 -0.55 -4.65
N LEU A 268 3.54 -1.32 -5.05
CA LEU A 268 4.90 -0.85 -5.35
C LEU A 268 5.02 -0.19 -6.73
N THR A 269 3.92 -0.06 -7.46
CA THR A 269 3.85 0.46 -8.83
C THR A 269 2.79 1.56 -8.94
N PRO A 270 2.80 2.35 -10.03
CA PRO A 270 1.71 3.29 -10.30
C PRO A 270 0.36 2.61 -10.56
N ALA A 271 0.35 1.40 -11.13
CA ALA A 271 -0.86 0.66 -11.51
C ALA A 271 -1.27 -0.34 -10.41
N VAL A 272 -1.93 0.17 -9.38
CA VAL A 272 -2.35 -0.62 -8.21
C VAL A 272 -3.60 -1.45 -8.54
N GLN A 273 -3.59 -2.73 -8.19
CA GLN A 273 -4.74 -3.64 -8.33
C GLN A 273 -5.66 -3.62 -7.11
N ASN A 274 -5.13 -3.58 -5.89
CA ASN A 274 -5.93 -3.31 -4.70
C ASN A 274 -5.96 -1.79 -4.42
N PRO A 275 -7.05 -1.08 -4.75
CA PRO A 275 -7.12 0.38 -4.57
C PRO A 275 -7.06 0.81 -3.10
N LEU A 276 -7.26 -0.10 -2.15
CA LEU A 276 -7.09 0.17 -0.72
C LEU A 276 -5.62 0.22 -0.30
N ALA A 277 -4.67 -0.31 -1.08
CA ALA A 277 -3.26 -0.48 -0.70
C ALA A 277 -2.42 0.82 -0.81
N ILE A 278 -2.96 1.94 -0.33
CA ILE A 278 -2.33 3.27 -0.35
C ILE A 278 -2.30 3.96 1.03
N GLY A 279 -2.59 3.22 2.10
CA GLY A 279 -2.74 3.76 3.46
C GLY A 279 -1.48 4.39 4.06
N GLN A 280 -0.30 4.10 3.50
CA GLN A 280 0.98 4.72 3.88
C GLN A 280 1.07 6.20 3.51
N TYR A 281 0.27 6.68 2.54
CA TYR A 281 0.23 8.08 2.12
C TYR A 281 -0.90 8.88 2.78
N VAL A 282 -1.74 8.27 3.62
CA VAL A 282 -2.71 9.04 4.39
C VAL A 282 -1.97 9.83 5.46
N ASN A 283 -2.05 11.16 5.36
CA ASN A 283 -1.35 12.10 6.22
C ASN A 283 -1.85 12.10 7.67
N ASN A 284 -1.05 12.65 8.57
CA ASN A 284 -1.49 12.98 9.92
C ASN A 284 -2.31 14.26 9.92
N CYS A 285 -3.22 14.38 10.90
CA CYS A 285 -3.93 15.62 11.14
C CYS A 285 -2.97 16.78 11.47
N SER A 286 -3.38 17.99 11.12
CA SER A 286 -2.70 19.24 11.48
C SER A 286 -3.67 20.16 12.22
N HIS A 287 -3.18 21.28 12.75
CA HIS A 287 -4.04 22.30 13.35
C HIS A 287 -5.18 22.74 12.42
N ASN A 288 -4.94 22.73 11.11
CA ASN A 288 -5.90 23.20 10.11
C ASN A 288 -6.69 22.06 9.45
N LYS A 289 -6.31 20.79 9.70
CA LYS A 289 -6.98 19.61 9.15
C LYS A 289 -7.18 18.55 10.22
N ALA A 290 -8.42 18.43 10.67
CA ALA A 290 -8.81 17.39 11.63
C ALA A 290 -8.67 15.99 11.04
N ALA A 291 -8.44 15.02 11.94
CA ALA A 291 -8.49 13.62 11.59
C ALA A 291 -9.92 13.21 11.18
N ASN A 292 -10.02 12.33 10.20
CA ASN A 292 -11.27 11.72 9.74
C ASN A 292 -11.18 10.18 9.61
N VAL A 293 -9.97 9.62 9.71
CA VAL A 293 -9.72 8.17 9.85
C VAL A 293 -8.84 7.86 11.05
N CYS A 294 -8.85 6.62 11.52
CA CYS A 294 -7.91 6.11 12.51
C CYS A 294 -7.26 4.83 12.00
N TYR A 295 -6.13 4.45 12.59
CA TYR A 295 -5.56 3.12 12.41
C TYR A 295 -6.27 2.11 13.32
N GLN A 296 -6.60 0.97 12.74
CA GLN A 296 -7.05 -0.24 13.42
C GLN A 296 -6.17 -1.40 12.90
N GLU A 297 -5.59 -2.16 13.82
CA GLU A 297 -4.83 -3.37 13.47
C GLU A 297 -5.81 -4.50 13.11
N PHE A 298 -5.54 -5.30 12.09
CA PHE A 298 -6.35 -6.46 11.72
C PHE A 298 -5.45 -7.66 11.45
N ASP A 299 -5.81 -8.80 12.02
CA ASP A 299 -5.11 -10.07 11.83
C ASP A 299 -5.86 -10.90 10.79
N VAL A 300 -5.21 -11.19 9.67
CA VAL A 300 -5.81 -11.97 8.59
C VAL A 300 -5.99 -13.43 9.06
N PRO A 301 -7.22 -13.97 9.02
CA PRO A 301 -7.48 -15.33 9.46
C PRO A 301 -6.80 -16.37 8.57
N GLU A 302 -6.48 -17.53 9.13
CA GLU A 302 -5.87 -18.64 8.36
C GLU A 302 -6.78 -19.14 7.23
N TYR A 303 -8.09 -19.12 7.45
CA TYR A 303 -9.11 -19.52 6.48
C TYR A 303 -9.37 -18.47 5.38
N PHE A 304 -8.55 -17.42 5.27
CA PHE A 304 -8.69 -16.43 4.21
C PHE A 304 -8.54 -17.09 2.82
N PRO A 305 -9.48 -16.87 1.86
CA PRO A 305 -9.48 -17.56 0.57
C PRO A 305 -8.18 -17.35 -0.20
N ILE A 306 -7.57 -18.44 -0.65
CA ILE A 306 -6.23 -18.43 -1.27
C ILE A 306 -6.19 -17.54 -2.51
N GLU A 307 -7.24 -17.55 -3.31
CA GLU A 307 -7.38 -16.75 -4.52
C GLU A 307 -7.49 -15.25 -4.26
N LEU A 308 -7.89 -14.86 -3.04
CA LEU A 308 -7.99 -13.46 -2.66
C LEU A 308 -6.73 -12.94 -1.96
N LYS A 309 -5.80 -13.83 -1.54
CA LYS A 309 -4.53 -13.42 -0.93
C LYS A 309 -3.68 -12.55 -1.86
N GLN A 310 -3.88 -12.66 -3.18
CA GLN A 310 -3.23 -11.80 -4.19
C GLN A 310 -3.51 -10.30 -4.00
N TYR A 311 -4.52 -9.92 -3.21
CA TYR A 311 -4.87 -8.53 -2.91
C TYR A 311 -4.40 -8.06 -1.52
N LEU A 312 -3.82 -8.93 -0.69
CA LEU A 312 -3.28 -8.55 0.61
C LEU A 312 -1.96 -7.80 0.43
N PRO A 313 -1.84 -6.52 0.84
CA PRO A 313 -0.66 -5.72 0.57
C PRO A 313 0.42 -5.85 1.66
N ASN A 314 0.35 -6.93 2.45
CA ASN A 314 1.27 -7.21 3.54
C ASN A 314 1.94 -8.56 3.30
N ILE A 315 3.20 -8.67 3.73
CA ILE A 315 3.97 -9.92 3.66
C ILE A 315 4.87 -10.04 4.89
N THR A 316 5.04 -11.24 5.45
CA THR A 316 5.92 -11.43 6.61
C THR A 316 7.39 -11.44 6.20
N TYR A 317 8.25 -10.82 7.01
CA TYR A 317 9.67 -10.80 6.75
C TYR A 317 10.28 -12.20 6.90
N SER A 318 10.06 -12.90 8.02
CA SER A 318 10.46 -14.31 8.18
C SER A 318 9.35 -15.27 7.76
N HIS A 319 9.78 -16.50 7.49
CA HIS A 319 8.98 -17.70 7.30
C HIS A 319 8.73 -18.50 8.61
N ASP A 320 9.46 -18.18 9.69
CA ASP A 320 9.65 -19.11 10.81
C ASP A 320 8.50 -19.18 11.82
N MET A 321 7.42 -18.41 11.66
CA MET A 321 6.28 -18.50 12.56
C MET A 321 4.96 -18.38 11.79
N PRO A 322 4.03 -19.35 11.93
CA PRO A 322 2.65 -19.17 11.49
C PRO A 322 2.01 -18.15 12.42
N ILE A 323 2.14 -16.88 12.08
CA ILE A 323 1.45 -15.77 12.73
C ILE A 323 0.51 -15.19 11.69
N HIS A 324 -0.70 -14.85 12.12
CA HIS A 324 -1.67 -14.15 11.29
C HIS A 324 -1.04 -12.92 10.66
N LEU A 325 -1.18 -12.79 9.34
CA LEU A 325 -0.66 -11.64 8.61
C LEU A 325 -1.36 -10.39 9.15
N ARG A 326 -0.60 -9.45 9.71
CA ARG A 326 -1.16 -8.20 10.23
C ARG A 326 -1.25 -7.14 9.15
N ALA A 327 -2.45 -6.61 8.96
CA ALA A 327 -2.74 -5.53 8.02
C ALA A 327 -3.41 -4.37 8.78
N PRO A 328 -2.72 -3.24 9.04
CA PRO A 328 -3.39 -2.07 9.57
C PRO A 328 -4.38 -1.54 8.54
N ALA A 329 -5.64 -1.43 8.93
CA ALA A 329 -6.67 -0.77 8.17
C ALA A 329 -6.87 0.65 8.69
N LYS A 330 -7.21 1.59 7.81
CA LYS A 330 -7.70 2.90 8.20
C LYS A 330 -9.21 2.91 8.14
N THR A 331 -9.84 3.13 9.28
CA THR A 331 -11.30 3.16 9.41
C THR A 331 -11.78 4.60 9.58
N SER A 332 -12.83 5.00 8.87
CA SER A 332 -13.44 6.31 9.06
C SER A 332 -14.06 6.40 10.46
N HIS A 333 -13.68 7.41 11.24
CA HIS A 333 -14.31 7.68 12.55
C HIS A 333 -15.24 8.89 12.50
N LYS A 334 -15.20 9.66 11.40
CA LYS A 334 -16.05 10.81 11.12
C LYS A 334 -16.35 10.84 9.62
N ALA A 335 -17.62 11.05 9.26
CA ALA A 335 -18.00 11.30 7.88
C ALA A 335 -17.19 12.48 7.32
N PRO A 336 -16.47 12.33 6.21
CA PRO A 336 -15.90 13.47 5.50
C PRO A 336 -17.06 14.32 5.00
N ALA A 337 -17.18 15.54 5.51
CA ALA A 337 -18.22 16.47 5.06
C ALA A 337 -17.93 16.84 3.61
N THR A 338 -18.71 16.30 2.67
CA THR A 338 -18.87 16.92 1.36
C THR A 338 -19.58 18.25 1.58
N GLN A 339 -19.05 19.33 1.00
CA GLN A 339 -19.90 20.51 0.83
C GLN A 339 -21.10 20.08 -0.04
N PRO A 340 -22.33 20.45 0.33
CA PRO A 340 -23.47 20.17 -0.51
C PRO A 340 -23.22 20.78 -1.90
N LEU A 341 -23.62 20.08 -2.97
CA LEU A 341 -23.74 20.71 -4.28
C LEU A 341 -24.52 22.01 -4.11
N PRO A 342 -24.14 23.12 -4.77
CA PRO A 342 -24.97 24.31 -4.77
C PRO A 342 -26.36 23.90 -5.25
N ASN A 343 -27.36 24.13 -4.39
CA ASN A 343 -28.76 23.90 -4.73
C ASN A 343 -29.05 24.60 -6.06
N ALA A 344 -29.64 23.87 -7.00
CA ALA A 344 -30.12 24.37 -8.29
C ALA A 344 -31.34 25.30 -8.12
N THR A 345 -31.30 26.23 -7.17
CA THR A 345 -32.39 27.16 -6.84
C THR A 345 -31.87 28.59 -6.63
N GLN A 346 -30.74 28.95 -7.24
CA GLN A 346 -30.29 30.35 -7.40
C GLN A 346 -30.24 30.80 -8.86
N LEU A 347 -30.99 30.14 -9.75
CA LEU A 347 -31.41 30.72 -11.02
C LEU A 347 -32.91 30.90 -10.94
N LEU A 348 -33.34 31.96 -10.26
CA LEU A 348 -34.57 32.72 -10.53
C LEU A 348 -34.74 33.79 -9.46
N GLY A 349 -34.58 35.04 -9.88
CA GLY A 349 -35.23 36.20 -9.27
C GLY A 349 -34.33 37.45 -9.23
N PRO A 350 -34.91 38.66 -9.32
CA PRO A 350 -36.13 39.09 -10.01
C PRO A 350 -35.86 39.57 -11.45
#